data_AF-A0A838FXB0-F1
#
_entry.id   AF-A0A838FXB0-F1
#
_cell.length_a   1.000
_cell.length_b   1.000
_cell.length_c   1.000
_cell.angle_alpha   90.00
_cell.angle_beta   90.00
_cell.angle_gamma   90.00
#
_symmetry.space_group_name_H-M   'P 1'
#
loop_
_entity.id
_entity.type
_entity.pdbx_description
1 polymer ?
#
loop_
_entity_poly.entity_id
_entity_poly.type
_entity_poly.pdbx_seq_one_letter_code
_entity_poly.pdbx_strand_id
1 'polypeptide(L)'
;SGVYAESLHSQHRGEWEFDLAWKPLDSFPVRAGWLRAIRRAHRRLHRGVDTGAPVLVLASRRTAFTQVWTDDVSAADIVLDVEQIARWSHRLGPYVTIARVDGALHDVFLSAAPVRTQAYDLTERWLASTRCSSR
;
A
#
# COMPACT_ATOMS: atom_id res chain seq x y z
N SER A 1 -9.61 -8.04 -13.05
CA SER A 1 -10.58 -8.19 -11.96
C SER A 1 -10.79 -6.82 -11.35
N GLY A 2 -12.05 -6.42 -11.17
CA GLY A 2 -12.43 -5.11 -10.63
C GLY A 2 -12.71 -5.09 -9.12
N VAL A 3 -12.55 -6.23 -8.45
CA VAL A 3 -12.93 -6.38 -7.03
C VAL A 3 -12.25 -5.38 -6.09
N TYR A 4 -11.04 -4.93 -6.41
CA TYR A 4 -10.35 -3.90 -5.63
C TYR A 4 -11.00 -2.52 -5.76
N ALA A 5 -11.36 -2.11 -6.97
CA ALA A 5 -12.03 -0.83 -7.15
C ALA A 5 -13.46 -0.86 -6.58
N GLU A 6 -14.16 -2.00 -6.73
CA GLU A 6 -15.47 -2.24 -6.13
C GLU A 6 -15.44 -2.19 -4.59
N SER A 7 -14.34 -2.61 -3.96
CA SER A 7 -14.18 -2.55 -2.50
C SER A 7 -14.00 -1.14 -1.96
N LEU A 8 -13.67 -0.18 -2.84
CA LEU A 8 -13.46 1.22 -2.48
C LEU A 8 -14.64 2.10 -2.86
N HIS A 9 -15.26 1.87 -4.02
CA HIS A 9 -16.25 2.78 -4.57
C HIS A 9 -17.61 2.72 -3.86
N SER A 10 -18.19 3.89 -3.57
CA SER A 10 -19.44 4.05 -2.81
C SER A 10 -20.68 3.51 -3.50
N GLN A 11 -20.69 3.48 -4.83
CA GLN A 11 -21.77 2.83 -5.60
C GLN A 11 -21.67 1.30 -5.61
N HIS A 12 -20.65 0.74 -4.94
CA HIS A 12 -20.43 -0.69 -4.81
C HIS A 12 -20.36 -1.08 -3.34
N ARG A 13 -19.20 -1.56 -2.87
CA ARG A 13 -19.05 -2.14 -1.53
C ARG A 13 -18.12 -1.32 -0.64
N GLY A 14 -17.62 -0.19 -1.13
CA GLY A 14 -16.80 0.72 -0.38
C GLY A 14 -17.53 1.99 0.04
N GLU A 15 -16.79 2.95 0.56
CA GLU A 15 -17.31 4.20 1.11
C GLU A 15 -16.83 5.45 0.36
N TRP A 16 -15.95 5.29 -0.64
CA TRP A 16 -15.30 6.40 -1.34
C TRP A 16 -15.96 6.71 -2.68
N GLU A 17 -16.17 7.98 -2.96
CA GLU A 17 -16.59 8.44 -4.28
C GLU A 17 -15.37 8.90 -5.08
N PHE A 18 -15.22 8.38 -6.31
CA PHE A 18 -14.19 8.82 -7.25
C PHE A 18 -14.65 8.66 -8.69
N ASP A 19 -14.10 9.48 -9.60
CA ASP A 19 -14.48 9.44 -11.01
C ASP A 19 -14.03 8.13 -11.67
N LEU A 20 -14.99 7.30 -12.11
CA LEU A 20 -14.74 6.03 -12.77
C LEU A 20 -14.17 6.19 -14.20
N ALA A 21 -14.28 7.36 -14.81
CA ALA A 21 -13.56 7.67 -16.04
C ALA A 21 -12.05 7.78 -15.80
N TRP A 22 -11.63 8.18 -14.60
CA TRP A 22 -10.21 8.30 -14.22
C TRP A 22 -9.68 7.03 -13.55
N LYS A 23 -10.49 6.39 -12.71
CA LYS A 23 -10.18 5.11 -12.05
C LYS A 23 -11.28 4.09 -12.36
N PRO A 24 -11.21 3.43 -13.53
CA PRO A 24 -12.17 2.40 -13.90
C PRO A 24 -12.18 1.25 -12.89
N LEU A 25 -13.31 0.54 -12.82
CA LEU A 25 -13.41 -0.65 -11.97
C LEU A 25 -12.45 -1.73 -12.44
N ASP A 26 -12.42 -1.99 -13.74
CA ASP A 26 -11.52 -2.96 -14.32
C ASP A 26 -10.08 -2.45 -14.40
N SER A 27 -9.16 -3.36 -14.12
CA SER A 27 -7.73 -3.10 -14.25
C SER A 27 -7.28 -3.08 -15.71
N PHE A 28 -6.15 -2.43 -15.96
CA PHE A 28 -5.55 -2.35 -17.30
C PHE A 28 -4.73 -3.61 -17.62
N PRO A 29 -4.60 -3.97 -18.91
CA PRO A 29 -3.78 -5.12 -19.30
C PRO A 29 -2.31 -4.90 -18.99
N VAL A 30 -1.67 -5.93 -18.43
CA VAL A 30 -0.22 -5.95 -18.17
C VAL A 30 0.54 -6.03 -19.48
N ARG A 31 1.36 -5.00 -19.77
CA ARG A 31 2.19 -4.94 -20.98
C ARG A 31 3.61 -5.44 -20.71
N ALA A 32 4.23 -6.12 -21.68
CA ALA A 32 5.60 -6.65 -21.52
C ALA A 32 6.64 -5.55 -21.19
N GLY A 33 6.51 -4.37 -21.82
CA GLY A 33 7.37 -3.22 -21.52
C GLY A 33 7.23 -2.72 -20.07
N TRP A 34 6.01 -2.72 -19.54
CA TRP A 34 5.73 -2.35 -18.15
C TRP A 34 6.31 -3.38 -17.18
N LEU A 35 6.12 -4.68 -17.43
CA LEU A 35 6.70 -5.73 -16.59
C LEU A 35 8.23 -5.68 -16.57
N ARG A 36 8.85 -5.40 -17.73
CA ARG A 36 10.30 -5.19 -17.83
C ARG A 36 10.75 -3.99 -16.99
N ALA A 37 10.01 -2.88 -17.00
CA ALA A 37 10.31 -1.70 -16.21
C ALA A 37 10.25 -2.00 -14.70
N ILE A 38 9.20 -2.69 -14.23
CA ILE A 38 9.06 -3.11 -12.83
C ILE A 38 10.25 -3.98 -12.40
N ARG A 39 10.57 -5.02 -13.18
CA ARG A 39 11.71 -5.91 -12.84
C ARG A 39 13.04 -5.17 -12.79
N ARG A 40 13.26 -4.17 -13.66
CA ARG A 40 14.44 -3.30 -13.60
C ARG A 40 14.44 -2.45 -12.34
N ALA A 41 13.30 -1.86 -11.97
CA ALA A 41 13.16 -1.04 -10.78
C ALA A 41 13.39 -1.86 -9.49
N HIS A 42 12.81 -3.06 -9.38
CA HIS A 42 13.06 -3.96 -8.25
C HIS A 42 14.55 -4.31 -8.12
N ARG A 43 15.23 -4.67 -9.22
CA ARG A 43 16.68 -4.93 -9.17
C ARG A 43 17.49 -3.72 -8.69
N ARG A 44 17.08 -2.50 -9.05
CA ARG A 44 17.71 -1.27 -8.55
C ARG A 44 17.43 -1.10 -7.05
N LEU A 45 16.18 -1.21 -6.63
CA LEU A 45 15.78 -1.13 -5.22
C LEU A 45 16.53 -2.15 -4.37
N HIS A 46 16.65 -3.40 -4.81
CA HIS A 46 17.33 -4.47 -4.06
C HIS A 46 18.83 -4.20 -3.87
N ARG A 47 19.43 -3.34 -4.70
CA ARG A 47 20.82 -2.86 -4.53
C ARG A 47 20.93 -1.66 -3.59
N GLY A 48 19.81 -1.07 -3.19
CA GLY A 48 19.73 0.15 -2.39
C GLY A 48 19.31 1.36 -3.23
N VAL A 49 18.38 2.13 -2.70
CA VAL A 49 18.01 3.48 -3.15
C VAL A 49 17.94 4.33 -1.89
N ASP A 50 18.75 5.37 -1.81
CA ASP A 50 18.65 6.34 -0.72
C ASP A 50 17.62 7.40 -1.11
N THR A 51 16.54 7.50 -0.32
CA THR A 51 15.51 8.53 -0.49
C THR A 51 15.97 9.91 0.02
N GLY A 52 17.07 9.99 0.77
CA GLY A 52 17.58 11.21 1.37
C GLY A 52 16.79 11.70 2.59
N ALA A 53 15.85 10.91 3.09
CA ALA A 53 15.03 11.24 4.25
C ALA A 53 14.61 9.97 5.02
N PRO A 54 14.29 10.08 6.33
CA PRO A 54 13.64 9.00 7.05
C PRO A 54 12.35 8.55 6.35
N VAL A 55 12.13 7.25 6.26
CA VAL A 55 11.00 6.66 5.54
C VAL A 55 10.07 5.92 6.49
N LEU A 56 8.77 6.23 6.43
CA LEU A 56 7.71 5.39 6.96
C LEU A 56 7.11 4.56 5.82
N VAL A 57 7.10 3.24 5.97
CA VAL A 57 6.37 2.31 5.10
C VAL A 57 5.15 1.80 5.86
N LEU A 58 3.96 2.18 5.39
CA LEU A 58 2.70 1.61 5.85
C LEU A 58 2.31 0.46 4.90
N ALA A 59 1.92 -0.68 5.46
CA ALA A 59 1.44 -1.81 4.68
C ALA A 59 0.33 -2.54 5.43
N SER A 60 -0.47 -3.33 4.71
CA SER A 60 -1.35 -4.29 5.36
C SER A 60 -0.56 -5.33 6.15
N ARG A 61 -1.20 -5.92 7.17
CA ARG A 61 -0.63 -7.05 7.89
C ARG A 61 -0.57 -8.31 7.05
N ARG A 62 -1.46 -8.48 6.07
CA ARG A 62 -1.56 -9.71 5.27
C ARG A 62 -1.86 -9.42 3.81
N THR A 63 -1.45 -10.34 2.96
CA THR A 63 -1.80 -10.36 1.54
C THR A 63 -2.84 -11.43 1.27
N ALA A 64 -3.77 -11.17 0.35
CA ALA A 64 -4.71 -12.15 -0.15
C ALA A 64 -4.89 -11.99 -1.67
N PHE A 65 -4.35 -12.90 -2.47
CA PHE A 65 -4.52 -12.83 -3.92
C PHE A 65 -5.83 -13.47 -4.34
N THR A 66 -6.81 -12.64 -4.67
CA THR A 66 -8.11 -13.08 -5.18
C THR A 66 -8.55 -12.25 -6.38
N GLN A 67 -9.34 -12.87 -7.26
CA GLN A 67 -10.00 -12.19 -8.38
C GLN A 67 -11.52 -12.16 -8.21
N VAL A 68 -12.02 -12.77 -7.14
CA VAL A 68 -13.45 -12.86 -6.79
C VAL A 68 -13.67 -12.23 -5.42
N TRP A 69 -14.90 -11.80 -5.17
CA TRP A 69 -15.23 -11.20 -3.89
C TRP A 69 -15.14 -12.21 -2.74
N THR A 70 -14.37 -11.85 -1.72
CA THR A 70 -14.21 -12.57 -0.44
C THR A 70 -14.05 -11.54 0.67
N ASP A 71 -14.22 -11.93 1.93
CA ASP A 71 -14.04 -11.01 3.08
C ASP A 71 -12.64 -10.38 3.12
N ASP A 72 -11.65 -11.09 2.58
CA ASP A 72 -10.27 -10.61 2.43
C ASP A 72 -10.15 -9.34 1.58
N VAL A 73 -11.03 -9.13 0.59
CA VAL A 73 -11.00 -7.95 -0.28
C VAL A 73 -11.17 -6.65 0.52
N SER A 74 -11.88 -6.73 1.65
CA SER A 74 -12.11 -5.60 2.57
C SER A 74 -11.16 -5.56 3.78
N ALA A 75 -10.19 -6.48 3.89
CA ALA A 75 -9.39 -6.63 5.11
C ALA A 75 -7.93 -7.10 4.88
N ALA A 76 -7.42 -7.02 3.65
CA ALA A 76 -6.07 -7.41 3.26
C ALA A 76 -5.56 -6.60 2.05
N ASP A 77 -4.25 -6.61 1.83
CA ASP A 77 -3.70 -6.18 0.54
C ASP A 77 -3.94 -7.29 -0.50
N ILE A 78 -4.80 -7.02 -1.47
CA ILE A 78 -5.10 -7.97 -2.56
C ILE A 78 -4.32 -7.69 -3.86
N VAL A 79 -3.47 -6.66 -3.84
CA VAL A 79 -2.74 -6.15 -4.99
C VAL A 79 -1.26 -6.54 -4.89
N LEU A 80 -0.65 -6.35 -3.72
CA LEU A 80 0.78 -6.57 -3.48
C LEU A 80 1.07 -7.56 -2.36
N ASP A 81 2.26 -8.18 -2.44
CA ASP A 81 2.82 -9.03 -1.39
C ASP A 81 3.46 -8.18 -0.28
N VAL A 82 2.83 -8.17 0.90
CA VAL A 82 3.28 -7.38 2.05
C VAL A 82 4.61 -7.88 2.65
N GLU A 83 4.93 -9.17 2.47
CA GLU A 83 6.23 -9.71 2.89
C GLU A 83 7.34 -9.23 1.95
N GLN A 84 7.07 -9.09 0.64
CA GLN A 84 8.02 -8.45 -0.27
C GLN A 84 8.23 -6.98 0.07
N ILE A 85 7.16 -6.25 0.39
CA ILE A 85 7.25 -4.86 0.83
C ILE A 85 8.16 -4.79 2.06
N ALA A 86 7.82 -5.50 3.14
CA ALA A 86 8.60 -5.48 4.37
C ALA A 86 10.06 -5.93 4.16
N ARG A 87 10.28 -6.99 3.40
CA ARG A 87 11.61 -7.53 3.09
C ARG A 87 12.51 -6.50 2.44
N TRP A 88 12.00 -5.66 1.54
CA TRP A 88 12.82 -4.75 0.75
C TRP A 88 12.76 -3.28 1.23
N SER A 89 11.86 -2.93 2.14
CA SER A 89 11.77 -1.56 2.68
C SER A 89 13.09 -1.05 3.26
N HIS A 90 13.88 -1.90 3.93
CA HIS A 90 15.19 -1.52 4.49
C HIS A 90 16.20 -1.02 3.43
N ARG A 91 15.94 -1.23 2.13
CA ARG A 91 16.77 -0.74 1.04
C ARG A 91 16.47 0.71 0.64
N LEU A 92 15.50 1.37 1.27
CA LEU A 92 15.08 2.73 0.96
C LEU A 92 15.93 3.82 1.65
N GLY A 93 16.87 3.44 2.52
CA GLY A 93 17.74 4.37 3.22
C GLY A 93 18.18 3.82 4.58
N PRO A 94 18.99 4.58 5.33
CA PRO A 94 19.47 4.16 6.64
C PRO A 94 18.40 4.18 7.74
N TYR A 95 17.35 4.97 7.57
CA TYR A 95 16.28 5.15 8.57
C TYR A 95 14.93 4.78 7.97
N VAL A 96 14.48 3.56 8.23
CA VAL A 96 13.21 3.04 7.72
C VAL A 96 12.39 2.47 8.88
N THR A 97 11.17 2.95 9.03
CA THR A 97 10.17 2.39 9.94
C THR A 97 9.11 1.68 9.10
N ILE A 98 8.80 0.44 9.43
CA ILE A 98 7.74 -0.35 8.78
C ILE A 98 6.61 -0.52 9.79
N ALA A 99 5.40 -0.06 9.46
CA ALA A 99 4.21 -0.29 10.27
C ALA A 99 3.20 -1.11 9.48
N ARG A 100 2.88 -2.31 9.99
CA ARG A 100 1.91 -3.23 9.40
C ARG A 100 0.57 -3.08 10.12
N VAL A 101 -0.46 -2.68 9.41
CA VAL A 101 -1.77 -2.35 9.95
C VAL A 101 -2.73 -3.51 9.69
N ASP A 102 -3.32 -4.03 10.75
CA ASP A 102 -4.29 -5.13 10.64
C ASP A 102 -5.60 -4.65 10.00
N GLY A 103 -6.15 -5.46 9.11
CA GLY A 103 -7.35 -5.09 8.34
C GLY A 103 -7.11 -4.00 7.27
N ALA A 104 -5.89 -3.51 7.08
CA ALA A 104 -5.65 -2.49 6.06
C ALA A 104 -5.74 -3.07 4.65
N LEU A 105 -6.30 -2.27 3.75
CA LEU A 105 -6.33 -2.52 2.32
C LEU A 105 -4.96 -2.20 1.71
N HIS A 106 -4.84 -2.45 0.39
CA HIS A 106 -3.69 -2.03 -0.40
C HIS A 106 -3.36 -0.54 -0.21
N ASP A 107 -4.33 0.34 -0.51
CA ASP A 107 -4.27 1.75 -0.15
C ASP A 107 -4.67 1.89 1.33
N VAL A 108 -3.68 1.91 2.23
CA VAL A 108 -3.90 1.87 3.70
C VAL A 108 -4.86 2.97 4.18
N PHE A 109 -4.75 4.19 3.67
CA PHE A 109 -5.64 5.31 4.05
C PHE A 109 -7.04 5.23 3.44
N LEU A 110 -7.30 4.31 2.51
CA LEU A 110 -8.65 4.05 1.99
C LEU A 110 -9.34 2.89 2.71
N SER A 111 -8.70 2.28 3.71
CA SER A 111 -9.29 1.24 4.55
C SER A 111 -10.48 1.77 5.36
N ALA A 112 -11.28 0.87 5.92
CA ALA A 112 -12.40 1.20 6.81
C ALA A 112 -11.99 2.16 7.94
N ALA A 113 -12.93 3.00 8.39
CA ALA A 113 -12.65 4.10 9.32
C ALA A 113 -11.76 3.74 10.53
N PRO A 114 -12.00 2.63 11.28
CA PRO A 114 -11.14 2.29 12.43
C PRO A 114 -9.68 2.03 12.03
N VAL A 115 -9.47 1.36 10.89
CA VAL A 115 -8.14 1.03 10.36
C VAL A 115 -7.44 2.28 9.84
N ARG A 116 -8.19 3.15 9.16
CA ARG A 116 -7.70 4.44 8.67
C ARG A 116 -7.27 5.36 9.83
N THR A 117 -8.06 5.44 10.90
CA THR A 117 -7.69 6.19 12.11
C THR A 117 -6.38 5.66 12.70
N GLN A 118 -6.25 4.34 12.86
CA GLN A 118 -4.99 3.74 13.33
C GLN A 118 -3.79 4.10 12.45
N ALA A 119 -3.96 4.12 11.12
CA ALA A 119 -2.91 4.50 10.19
C ALA A 119 -2.49 5.97 10.32
N TYR A 120 -3.44 6.88 10.53
CA TYR A 120 -3.15 8.29 10.85
C TYR A 120 -2.39 8.42 12.16
N ASP A 121 -2.85 7.75 13.23
CA ASP A 121 -2.17 7.79 14.53
C ASP A 121 -0.72 7.27 14.44
N LEU A 122 -0.47 6.21 13.67
CA LEU A 122 0.88 5.69 13.43
C LEU A 122 1.75 6.71 12.69
N THR A 123 1.18 7.39 11.71
CA THR A 123 1.87 8.43 10.94
C THR A 123 2.23 9.62 11.82
N GLU A 124 1.30 10.10 12.64
CA GLU A 124 1.52 11.20 13.57
C GLU A 124 2.59 10.86 14.61
N ARG A 125 2.53 9.67 15.22
CA ARG A 125 3.57 9.21 16.16
C ARG A 125 4.95 9.16 15.51
N TRP A 126 5.04 8.63 14.29
CA TRP A 126 6.30 8.57 13.56
C TRP A 126 6.86 9.95 13.20
N LEU A 127 5.99 10.89 12.79
CA LEU A 127 6.39 12.26 12.54
C LEU A 127 6.91 12.95 13.81
N ALA A 128 6.23 12.74 14.94
CA ALA A 128 6.65 13.30 16.23
C ALA A 128 8.02 12.75 16.67
N SER A 129 8.26 11.43 16.53
CA SER A 129 9.55 10.82 16.88
C SER A 129 10.68 11.29 15.96
N THR A 130 10.40 11.47 14.67
CA THR A 130 11.41 11.85 13.68
C THR A 130 11.85 13.31 13.82
N ARG A 131 10.92 14.22 14.15
CA ARG A 131 11.20 15.64 14.41
C ARG A 131 12.07 15.88 15.65
N CYS A 132 12.05 14.96 16.61
CA CYS A 132 12.84 15.07 17.83
C CYS A 132 14.32 14.70 17.60
N SER A 133 14.63 13.97 16.53
CA SER A 133 15.97 13.44 16.24
C SER A 133 16.83 14.34 15.33
N SER A 134 16.30 15.48 14.86
CA SER A 134 16.99 16.43 13.97
C SER A 134 17.47 17.69 14.70
N ARG A 135 17.79 17.60 16.00
CA ARG A 135 18.42 18.67 16.79
C ARG A 135 19.74 18.20 17.34
#